data_AF-A0A7S3WMJ1-F1
#
_entry.id   AF-A0A7S3WMJ1-F1
#
_cell.length_a   1.000
_cell.length_b   1.000
_cell.length_c   1.000
_cell.angle_alpha   90.00
_cell.angle_beta   90.00
_cell.angle_gamma   90.00
#
_symmetry.space_group_name_H-M   'P 1'
#
loop_
_entity.id
_entity.type
_entity.pdbx_description
1 polymer ?
#
loop_
_entity_poly.entity_id
_entity_poly.type
_entity_poly.pdbx_seq_one_letter_code
_entity_poly.pdbx_strand_id
1 'polypeptide(L)'
;QYARSRYCAPWAYKPPPPTTPLFVSPLWTRGAPRAPRPASTGPSPCIAARINMAEPARIAGGLIPEELAPEEVVAGGLDPVESVPEELTVEWRGTTRSIDNRIDTLAKKYDTNGDGKYSLNEVRAIIRELLEANLEKRRFKGLALGLAGLTTLALTSLVILGVVIIFMLRDYDKEETGPNLPAMQMNGNIVGTREAIVKLNLLAAIGMEMLRLQQVKSLAVSITLTGNATSLIAAAITLGTRTMGLVKATFGVARVTKITETMVVFHTLEPNLAIMINERKATLKLMDPATGAVLESTFLCSSSVDCGALHVKGSEEEELVEKAEVALAAAAERRRLNPDTSPRKRSLDDCTDPSSDDAEAWDCECLQDMQETCGQDNDECILKLMCCGNAAASVCDEWKDANCGAYPCTRRALYSTEPAGDRFDEEPAEICADSPVEIISSEVERLGFPAASSCSEMLSIGACDHDLVKHHLCAKTCGGCDVESDGQAASRRRLGKCAE
;
A
#
# COMPACT_ATOMS: atom_id res chain seq x y z
N GLN A 1 64.25 -11.56 -65.72
CA GLN A 1 64.88 -11.04 -64.49
C GLN A 1 63.79 -10.93 -63.42
N TYR A 2 63.97 -11.67 -62.31
CA TYR A 2 63.32 -11.64 -60.98
C TYR A 2 62.00 -10.89 -60.71
N ALA A 3 61.00 -11.62 -60.19
CA ALA A 3 60.35 -11.47 -58.85
C ALA A 3 59.03 -12.30 -58.78
N ARG A 4 59.00 -13.51 -58.17
CA ARG A 4 58.53 -13.89 -56.80
C ARG A 4 57.17 -13.27 -56.39
N SER A 5 56.06 -14.02 -56.41
CA SER A 5 55.53 -15.06 -55.48
C SER A 5 54.75 -14.53 -54.26
N ARG A 6 53.48 -14.97 -54.13
CA ARG A 6 52.96 -15.86 -53.05
C ARG A 6 51.43 -16.02 -53.17
N TYR A 7 50.99 -17.25 -53.38
CA TYR A 7 49.63 -17.72 -53.15
C TYR A 7 49.52 -18.24 -51.71
N CYS A 8 48.45 -17.89 -51.00
CA CYS A 8 48.06 -18.54 -49.75
C CYS A 8 46.98 -19.60 -50.06
N ALA A 9 47.23 -20.82 -49.61
CA ALA A 9 46.29 -21.94 -49.65
C ALA A 9 45.55 -22.08 -48.30
N PRO A 10 44.34 -22.67 -48.26
CA PRO A 10 43.52 -22.79 -47.06
C PRO A 10 43.94 -23.98 -46.18
N TRP A 11 43.79 -23.81 -44.87
CA TRP A 11 44.02 -24.86 -43.88
C TRP A 11 42.81 -25.81 -43.82
N ALA A 12 43.09 -27.10 -44.02
CA ALA A 12 42.15 -28.20 -43.83
C ALA A 12 42.13 -28.62 -42.35
N TYR A 13 40.94 -28.64 -41.75
CA TYR A 13 40.70 -29.17 -40.41
C TYR A 13 40.54 -30.70 -40.48
N LYS A 14 41.25 -31.43 -39.62
CA LYS A 14 41.28 -32.90 -39.57
C LYS A 14 40.59 -33.35 -38.27
N PRO A 15 39.51 -34.15 -38.30
CA PRO A 15 38.89 -34.64 -37.07
C PRO A 15 39.69 -35.80 -36.44
N PRO A 16 39.70 -35.95 -35.10
CA PRO A 16 40.34 -37.08 -34.43
C PRO A 16 39.46 -38.35 -34.46
N PRO A 17 40.07 -39.55 -34.37
CA PRO A 17 39.40 -40.84 -34.51
C PRO A 17 38.72 -41.33 -33.20
N PRO A 18 37.79 -42.30 -33.29
CA PRO A 18 37.03 -42.79 -32.16
C PRO A 18 37.81 -43.86 -31.36
N THR A 19 37.68 -43.81 -30.04
CA THR A 19 38.15 -44.87 -29.13
C THR A 19 36.97 -45.46 -28.37
N THR A 20 36.61 -46.69 -28.74
CA THR A 20 35.97 -47.69 -27.85
C THR A 20 37.04 -48.48 -27.12
N PRO A 21 36.77 -48.98 -25.90
CA PRO A 21 36.51 -50.43 -25.82
C PRO A 21 35.40 -50.83 -24.85
N LEU A 22 34.95 -52.07 -25.08
CA LEU A 22 33.92 -52.82 -24.38
C LEU A 22 34.36 -53.33 -22.99
N PHE A 23 33.33 -53.66 -22.18
CA PHE A 23 33.11 -54.94 -21.47
C PHE A 23 33.08 -54.97 -19.91
N VAL A 24 31.99 -55.61 -19.45
CA VAL A 24 31.70 -56.40 -18.22
C VAL A 24 31.18 -55.70 -16.94
N SER A 25 29.90 -55.95 -16.65
CA SER A 25 29.27 -55.89 -15.31
C SER A 25 29.72 -57.05 -14.40
N PRO A 26 29.59 -56.91 -13.06
CA PRO A 26 28.69 -57.85 -12.39
C PRO A 26 27.87 -57.26 -11.22
N LEU A 27 26.79 -57.99 -10.92
CA LEU A 27 25.82 -57.85 -9.83
C LEU A 27 26.37 -58.23 -8.43
N TRP A 28 25.79 -57.59 -7.39
CA TRP A 28 25.61 -58.01 -5.96
C TRP A 28 26.89 -58.06 -5.08
N THR A 29 26.97 -57.58 -3.82
CA THR A 29 26.08 -57.64 -2.63
C THR A 29 26.38 -56.54 -1.57
N ARG A 30 25.44 -56.39 -0.63
CA ARG A 30 25.38 -55.63 0.64
C ARG A 30 26.70 -55.44 1.45
N GLY A 31 26.81 -54.28 2.12
CA GLY A 31 27.53 -54.14 3.40
C GLY A 31 28.05 -52.73 3.74
N ALA A 32 27.35 -51.99 4.61
CA ALA A 32 27.89 -50.84 5.36
C ALA A 32 28.68 -51.31 6.61
N PRO A 33 29.24 -50.44 7.49
CA PRO A 33 29.86 -49.11 7.34
C PRO A 33 31.29 -49.08 7.95
N ARG A 34 32.10 -48.03 7.69
CA ARG A 34 33.07 -47.44 8.65
C ARG A 34 33.85 -46.25 8.07
N ALA A 35 33.78 -45.12 8.77
CA ALA A 35 34.82 -44.08 8.85
C ALA A 35 35.94 -44.57 9.81
N PRO A 36 37.19 -44.01 9.87
CA PRO A 36 37.53 -42.57 9.82
C PRO A 36 38.85 -42.18 9.08
N ARG A 37 39.01 -40.84 8.92
CA ARG A 37 40.21 -39.95 8.76
C ARG A 37 41.60 -40.54 8.44
N PRO A 38 42.44 -39.81 7.67
CA PRO A 38 43.42 -38.91 8.34
C PRO A 38 43.64 -37.55 7.67
N ALA A 39 44.26 -36.66 8.45
CA ALA A 39 44.76 -35.33 8.12
C ALA A 39 46.05 -35.35 7.28
N SER A 40 46.36 -34.26 6.57
CA SER A 40 47.69 -33.59 6.47
C SER A 40 47.60 -32.41 5.47
N THR A 41 47.74 -31.15 5.90
CA THR A 41 48.93 -30.25 5.77
C THR A 41 49.29 -29.78 4.34
N GLY A 42 49.27 -28.46 4.12
CA GLY A 42 49.97 -27.77 3.02
C GLY A 42 49.62 -26.28 2.91
N PRO A 43 50.54 -25.37 2.52
CA PRO A 43 50.65 -24.02 3.08
C PRO A 43 50.19 -22.84 2.19
N SER A 44 50.12 -21.65 2.80
CA SER A 44 49.94 -20.32 2.20
C SER A 44 50.95 -19.96 1.09
N PRO A 45 50.69 -18.89 0.31
CA PRO A 45 51.35 -17.62 0.65
C PRO A 45 50.49 -16.35 0.51
N CYS A 46 50.90 -15.36 1.28
CA CYS A 46 50.45 -13.97 1.30
C CYS A 46 50.79 -13.21 0.01
N ILE A 47 49.91 -12.30 -0.40
CA ILE A 47 50.30 -11.08 -1.14
C ILE A 47 49.71 -9.88 -0.42
N ALA A 48 50.61 -8.99 -0.03
CA ALA A 48 50.35 -7.70 0.59
C ALA A 48 50.04 -6.64 -0.47
N ALA A 49 49.10 -5.75 -0.19
CA ALA A 49 49.02 -4.44 -0.83
C ALA A 49 48.72 -3.39 0.24
N ARG A 50 49.75 -2.58 0.54
CA ARG A 50 49.71 -1.34 1.31
C ARG A 50 49.03 -0.25 0.48
N ILE A 51 48.11 0.52 1.07
CA ILE A 51 48.00 1.96 0.80
C ILE A 51 47.76 2.67 2.14
N ASN A 52 48.68 3.59 2.46
CA ASN A 52 48.65 4.53 3.57
C ASN A 52 47.73 5.72 3.22
N MET A 53 47.14 6.33 4.26
CA MET A 53 46.83 7.76 4.49
C MET A 53 45.53 7.83 5.31
N ALA A 54 45.32 8.71 6.28
CA ALA A 54 46.14 9.52 7.15
C ALA A 54 45.15 10.00 8.23
N GLU A 55 45.58 10.01 9.49
CA GLU A 55 44.87 10.55 10.65
C GLU A 55 44.70 12.09 10.52
N PRO A 56 43.76 12.74 11.24
CA PRO A 56 44.15 13.19 12.57
C PRO A 56 43.05 13.25 13.66
N ALA A 57 43.56 13.15 14.89
CA ALA A 57 43.19 13.89 16.11
C ALA A 57 41.94 13.50 16.91
N ARG A 58 42.23 12.72 17.96
CA ARG A 58 41.55 12.67 19.26
C ARG A 58 41.43 14.05 19.92
N ILE A 59 40.28 14.33 20.53
CA ILE A 59 40.20 15.05 21.81
C ILE A 59 39.44 14.18 22.81
N ALA A 60 40.04 14.05 23.98
CA ALA A 60 39.63 13.20 25.09
C ALA A 60 38.66 13.91 26.05
N GLY A 61 37.94 13.10 26.82
CA GLY A 61 37.16 13.50 28.00
C GLY A 61 35.80 12.81 27.97
N GLY A 62 35.35 12.06 28.96
CA GLY A 62 35.85 11.72 30.28
C GLY A 62 34.75 10.88 30.91
N LEU A 63 35.15 9.77 31.52
CA LEU A 63 34.27 8.79 32.17
C LEU A 63 33.61 9.37 33.43
N ILE A 64 32.30 9.18 33.61
CA ILE A 64 31.65 8.90 34.91
C ILE A 64 30.45 7.98 34.64
N PRO A 65 30.30 6.83 35.34
CA PRO A 65 29.12 6.00 35.28
C PRO A 65 28.13 6.39 36.38
N GLU A 66 26.85 6.54 36.06
CA GLU A 66 25.78 6.65 37.05
C GLU A 66 24.83 5.45 36.88
N GLU A 67 25.14 4.45 37.71
CA GLU A 67 24.34 3.29 38.05
C GLU A 67 23.48 3.69 39.24
N LEU A 68 22.15 3.49 39.19
CA LEU A 68 21.37 3.07 40.35
C LEU A 68 19.96 2.62 39.94
N ALA A 69 19.70 1.36 40.30
CA ALA A 69 18.43 0.67 40.26
C ALA A 69 17.52 1.13 41.43
N PRO A 70 16.27 0.64 41.54
CA PRO A 70 15.22 1.22 42.36
C PRO A 70 15.30 0.73 43.81
N GLU A 71 15.16 1.64 44.78
CA GLU A 71 15.02 1.27 46.19
C GLU A 71 13.56 1.21 46.65
N GLU A 72 13.37 0.22 47.52
CA GLU A 72 12.14 -0.31 48.07
C GLU A 72 11.45 0.62 49.07
N VAL A 73 10.14 0.42 49.16
CA VAL A 73 9.28 0.86 50.26
C VAL A 73 9.68 0.09 51.52
N VAL A 74 10.37 0.74 52.45
CA VAL A 74 10.64 0.22 53.80
C VAL A 74 9.79 0.95 54.82
N ALA A 75 8.93 0.18 55.49
CA ALA A 75 8.27 0.54 56.73
C ALA A 75 9.22 0.41 57.92
N GLY A 76 9.22 1.41 58.81
CA GLY A 76 9.97 1.47 60.07
C GLY A 76 10.21 2.95 60.38
N GLY A 77 10.01 3.48 61.57
CA GLY A 77 9.86 2.95 62.90
C GLY A 77 9.70 4.19 63.79
N LEU A 78 8.81 4.10 64.77
CA LEU A 78 8.65 5.09 65.81
C LEU A 78 9.92 5.11 66.65
N ASP A 79 10.47 6.29 66.92
CA ASP A 79 11.12 6.61 68.19
C ASP A 79 11.14 8.13 68.46
N PRO A 80 11.19 8.54 69.74
CA PRO A 80 10.79 9.86 70.21
C PRO A 80 11.98 10.81 70.38
N VAL A 81 11.80 12.08 70.01
CA VAL A 81 12.70 13.19 70.35
C VAL A 81 11.79 14.37 70.66
N GLU A 82 11.53 14.70 71.92
CA GLU A 82 12.40 15.38 72.88
C GLU A 82 12.72 16.83 72.49
N SER A 83 12.57 17.69 73.49
CA SER A 83 12.85 19.13 73.55
C SER A 83 11.79 20.11 73.00
N VAL A 84 10.92 20.50 73.94
CA VAL A 84 10.13 21.74 73.94
C VAL A 84 11.09 22.94 74.04
N PRO A 85 11.02 23.95 73.15
CA PRO A 85 11.54 25.26 73.47
C PRO A 85 10.42 26.12 74.11
N GLU A 86 10.67 26.45 75.38
CA GLU A 86 10.58 27.79 75.96
C GLU A 86 9.48 28.77 75.46
N GLU A 87 8.55 29.02 76.38
CA GLU A 87 7.85 30.29 76.63
C GLU A 87 7.86 31.36 75.52
N LEU A 88 6.86 31.28 74.64
CA LEU A 88 6.37 32.47 73.93
C LEU A 88 5.39 33.22 74.84
N THR A 89 5.93 34.09 75.70
CA THR A 89 5.14 35.07 76.45
C THR A 89 4.61 36.12 75.47
N VAL A 90 3.39 35.92 74.96
CA VAL A 90 2.69 36.91 74.15
C VAL A 90 2.30 38.08 75.06
N GLU A 91 3.09 39.14 75.00
CA GLU A 91 2.84 40.42 75.63
C GLU A 91 1.61 41.09 74.99
N TRP A 92 0.42 40.87 75.56
CA TRP A 92 -0.79 41.61 75.21
C TRP A 92 -0.76 43.03 75.80
N ARG A 93 0.17 43.88 75.33
CA ARG A 93 0.12 45.33 75.58
C ARG A 93 -0.37 46.05 74.33
N GLY A 94 -1.65 46.44 74.28
CA GLY A 94 -2.05 47.53 73.37
C GLY A 94 -3.50 47.68 72.94
N THR A 95 -4.39 46.69 73.09
CA THR A 95 -5.74 46.75 72.45
C THR A 95 -6.95 46.76 73.39
N THR A 96 -6.78 46.58 74.70
CA THR A 96 -7.90 46.56 75.66
C THR A 96 -8.68 47.88 75.72
N ARG A 97 -8.00 49.03 75.62
CA ARG A 97 -8.65 50.37 75.65
C ARG A 97 -9.72 50.55 74.57
N SER A 98 -9.59 49.91 73.41
CA SER A 98 -10.59 50.01 72.33
C SER A 98 -11.83 49.16 72.62
N ILE A 99 -11.65 48.01 73.28
CA ILE A 99 -12.75 47.12 73.66
C ILE A 99 -13.53 47.73 74.82
N ASP A 100 -12.84 48.28 75.81
CA ASP A 100 -13.47 48.90 76.98
C ASP A 100 -14.36 50.09 76.58
N ASN A 101 -13.89 50.96 75.68
CA ASN A 101 -14.70 52.07 75.15
C ASN A 101 -15.96 51.59 74.42
N ARG A 102 -15.91 50.45 73.74
CA ARG A 102 -17.08 49.87 73.05
C ARG A 102 -18.06 49.23 74.02
N ILE A 103 -17.54 48.61 75.08
CA ILE A 103 -18.37 48.07 76.16
C ILE A 103 -19.09 49.22 76.86
N ASP A 104 -18.40 50.32 77.16
CA ASP A 104 -19.00 51.50 77.80
C ASP A 104 -20.05 52.18 76.89
N THR A 105 -19.80 52.23 75.59
CA THR A 105 -20.77 52.79 74.63
C THR A 105 -22.01 51.91 74.51
N LEU A 106 -21.84 50.58 74.53
CA LEU A 106 -22.96 49.63 74.53
C LEU A 106 -23.71 49.70 75.86
N ALA A 107 -23.01 49.62 76.98
CA ALA A 107 -23.54 49.83 78.34
C ALA A 107 -24.46 51.05 78.41
N LYS A 108 -23.97 52.21 77.95
CA LYS A 108 -24.74 53.46 77.92
C LYS A 108 -25.95 53.45 76.98
N LYS A 109 -25.92 52.66 75.90
CA LYS A 109 -27.05 52.53 74.95
C LYS A 109 -28.24 51.81 75.60
N TYR A 110 -27.99 50.88 76.52
CA TYR A 110 -29.02 50.02 77.10
C TYR A 110 -29.37 50.33 78.56
N ASP A 111 -28.65 51.23 79.22
CA ASP A 111 -29.03 51.83 80.50
C ASP A 111 -30.02 52.99 80.24
N THR A 112 -31.30 52.64 80.10
CA THR A 112 -32.33 53.58 79.62
C THR A 112 -32.77 54.57 80.70
N ASN A 113 -32.63 54.16 81.97
CA ASN A 113 -32.99 54.93 83.14
C ASN A 113 -31.80 55.70 83.75
N GLY A 114 -30.57 55.40 83.35
CA GLY A 114 -29.37 56.14 83.74
C GLY A 114 -28.96 55.92 85.19
N ASP A 115 -29.37 54.82 85.80
CA ASP A 115 -29.11 54.53 87.21
C ASP A 115 -27.81 53.72 87.42
N GLY A 116 -27.12 53.38 86.33
CA GLY A 116 -25.89 52.59 86.36
C GLY A 116 -26.11 51.12 86.73
N LYS A 117 -27.36 50.62 86.74
CA LYS A 117 -27.71 49.23 87.03
C LYS A 117 -28.60 48.66 85.93
N TYR A 118 -28.21 47.51 85.37
CA TYR A 118 -29.01 46.87 84.33
C TYR A 118 -30.19 46.11 84.91
N SER A 119 -31.40 46.51 84.51
CA SER A 119 -32.60 45.70 84.78
C SER A 119 -32.61 44.43 83.93
N LEU A 120 -33.28 43.37 84.41
CA LEU A 120 -33.40 42.10 83.66
C LEU A 120 -33.99 42.30 82.24
N ASN A 121 -34.83 43.32 82.04
CA ASN A 121 -35.41 43.64 80.74
C ASN A 121 -34.39 44.25 79.78
N GLU A 122 -33.49 45.11 80.27
CA GLU A 122 -32.40 45.70 79.48
C GLU A 122 -31.35 44.64 79.12
N VAL A 123 -30.99 43.77 80.07
CA VAL A 123 -30.09 42.62 79.80
C VAL A 123 -30.69 41.71 78.72
N ARG A 124 -32.01 41.46 78.77
CA ARG A 124 -32.69 40.64 77.75
C ARG A 124 -32.69 41.31 76.37
N ALA A 125 -32.78 42.64 76.29
CA ALA A 125 -32.68 43.37 75.03
C ALA A 125 -31.26 43.28 74.44
N ILE A 126 -30.23 43.44 75.27
CA ILE A 126 -28.81 43.28 74.87
C ILE A 126 -28.57 41.89 74.29
N ILE A 127 -29.07 40.84 74.96
CA ILE A 127 -28.89 39.46 74.51
C ILE A 127 -29.58 39.22 73.16
N ARG A 128 -30.78 39.77 72.94
CA ARG A 128 -31.46 39.65 71.63
C ARG A 128 -30.69 40.34 70.51
N GLU A 129 -30.25 41.58 70.71
CA GLU A 129 -29.48 42.31 69.69
C GLU A 129 -28.13 41.61 69.39
N LEU A 130 -27.47 41.04 70.42
CA LEU A 130 -26.26 40.23 70.23
C LEU A 130 -26.53 38.91 69.49
N LEU A 131 -27.66 38.27 69.72
CA LEU A 131 -28.04 37.05 68.99
C LEU A 131 -28.37 37.35 67.53
N GLU A 132 -29.12 38.43 67.27
CA GLU A 132 -29.46 38.87 65.91
C GLU A 132 -28.19 39.25 65.11
N ALA A 133 -27.29 40.05 65.70
CA ALA A 133 -26.02 40.41 65.07
C ALA A 133 -25.12 39.19 64.79
N ASN A 134 -25.13 38.18 65.68
CA ASN A 134 -24.37 36.94 65.45
C ASN A 134 -24.99 36.07 64.35
N LEU A 135 -26.32 36.04 64.21
CA LEU A 135 -27.00 35.32 63.13
C LEU A 135 -26.71 35.96 61.78
N GLU A 136 -26.71 37.28 61.69
CA GLU A 136 -26.33 38.00 60.47
C GLU A 136 -24.88 37.72 60.09
N LYS A 137 -23.95 37.78 61.06
CA LYS A 137 -22.54 37.47 60.83
C LYS A 137 -22.31 36.04 60.33
N ARG A 138 -23.10 35.06 60.82
CA ARG A 138 -23.04 33.67 60.30
C ARG A 138 -23.54 33.58 58.86
N ARG A 139 -24.63 34.27 58.51
CA ARG A 139 -25.14 34.31 57.12
C ARG A 139 -24.14 34.96 56.16
N PHE A 140 -23.53 36.07 56.56
CA PHE A 140 -22.49 36.73 55.73
C PHE A 140 -21.25 35.86 55.55
N LYS A 141 -20.80 35.13 56.58
CA LYS A 141 -19.68 34.18 56.44
C LYS A 141 -20.02 33.04 55.48
N GLY A 142 -21.26 32.51 55.54
CA GLY A 142 -21.73 31.49 54.62
C GLY A 142 -21.75 31.97 53.17
N LEU A 143 -22.29 33.16 52.92
CA LEU A 143 -22.30 33.76 51.58
C LEU A 143 -20.89 34.08 51.05
N ALA A 144 -20.02 34.63 51.89
CA ALA A 144 -18.64 34.94 51.48
C ALA A 144 -17.85 33.67 51.14
N LEU A 145 -17.98 32.60 51.93
CA LEU A 145 -17.37 31.31 51.63
C LEU A 145 -17.96 30.68 50.36
N GLY A 146 -19.28 30.80 50.16
CA GLY A 146 -19.93 30.32 48.95
C GLY A 146 -19.45 31.04 47.68
N LEU A 147 -19.34 32.38 47.73
CA LEU A 147 -18.83 33.18 46.62
C LEU A 147 -17.36 32.85 46.33
N ALA A 148 -16.52 32.75 47.36
CA ALA A 148 -15.13 32.35 47.21
C ALA A 148 -15.00 30.98 46.54
N GLY A 149 -15.79 29.98 46.98
CA GLY A 149 -15.82 28.65 46.38
C GLY A 149 -16.27 28.65 44.91
N LEU A 150 -17.24 29.50 44.55
CA LEU A 150 -17.69 29.60 43.15
C LEU A 150 -16.62 30.25 42.26
N THR A 151 -15.93 31.27 42.76
CA THR A 151 -14.83 31.92 42.01
C THR A 151 -13.64 30.99 41.78
N THR A 152 -13.28 30.16 42.76
CA THR A 152 -12.19 29.19 42.58
C THR A 152 -12.56 28.11 41.56
N LEU A 153 -13.81 27.64 41.57
CA LEU A 153 -14.32 26.66 40.60
C LEU A 153 -14.37 27.23 39.17
N ALA A 154 -14.73 28.49 39.01
CA ALA A 154 -14.69 29.17 37.70
C ALA A 154 -13.27 29.36 37.17
N LEU A 155 -12.29 29.64 38.03
CA LEU A 155 -10.89 29.76 37.62
C LEU A 155 -10.28 28.40 37.25
N THR A 156 -10.59 27.34 37.99
CA THR A 156 -10.09 25.99 37.66
C THR A 156 -10.67 25.48 36.34
N SER A 157 -11.95 25.75 36.03
CA SER A 157 -12.54 25.36 34.76
C SER A 157 -11.88 26.05 33.56
N LEU A 158 -11.53 27.34 33.68
CA LEU A 158 -10.80 28.07 32.64
C LEU A 158 -9.40 27.51 32.39
N VAL A 159 -8.68 27.12 33.44
CA VAL A 159 -7.35 26.49 33.29
C VAL A 159 -7.45 25.14 32.58
N ILE A 160 -8.43 24.31 32.94
CA ILE A 160 -8.66 23.01 32.29
C ILE A 160 -8.97 23.20 30.80
N LEU A 161 -9.84 24.16 30.46
CA LEU A 161 -10.15 24.51 29.07
C LEU A 161 -8.91 24.97 28.29
N GLY A 162 -8.05 25.78 28.90
CA GLY A 162 -6.78 26.21 28.30
C GLY A 162 -5.86 25.03 27.98
N VAL A 163 -5.74 24.06 28.89
CA VAL A 163 -4.93 22.85 28.66
C VAL A 163 -5.49 22.02 27.51
N VAL A 164 -6.82 21.83 27.44
CA VAL A 164 -7.46 21.07 26.34
C VAL A 164 -7.23 21.75 24.99
N ILE A 165 -7.35 23.08 24.91
CA ILE A 165 -7.08 23.83 23.67
C ILE A 165 -5.62 23.66 23.23
N ILE A 166 -4.66 23.75 24.17
CA ILE A 166 -3.24 23.54 23.86
C ILE A 166 -2.97 22.12 23.35
N PHE A 167 -3.62 21.10 23.93
CA PHE A 167 -3.51 19.72 23.44
C PHE A 167 -4.08 19.57 22.03
N MET A 168 -5.25 20.14 21.75
CA MET A 168 -5.87 20.10 20.42
C MET A 168 -5.03 20.84 19.37
N LEU A 169 -4.47 22.00 19.70
CA LEU A 169 -3.59 22.76 18.79
C LEU A 169 -2.27 22.04 18.53
N ARG A 170 -1.73 21.33 19.53
CA ARG A 170 -0.49 20.55 19.37
C ARG A 170 -0.64 19.36 18.44
N ASP A 171 -1.84 18.77 18.35
CA ASP A 171 -2.10 17.68 17.43
C ASP A 171 -2.55 18.17 16.05
N TYR A 172 -3.19 19.35 15.94
CA TYR A 172 -3.51 19.97 14.65
C TYR A 172 -2.27 20.25 13.78
N ASP A 173 -1.16 20.65 14.40
CA ASP A 173 0.09 20.95 13.68
C ASP A 173 0.79 19.71 13.10
N LYS A 174 0.37 18.49 13.49
CA LYS A 174 0.94 17.24 12.97
C LYS A 174 0.25 16.73 11.70
N GLU A 175 -0.97 17.19 11.40
CA GLU A 175 -1.74 16.64 10.29
C GLU A 175 -1.55 17.42 8.97
N GLU A 176 -1.10 18.68 9.01
CA GLU A 176 -0.91 19.50 7.80
C GLU A 176 0.55 19.61 7.31
N THR A 177 1.55 19.23 8.11
CA THR A 177 2.90 19.08 7.56
C THR A 177 2.91 17.88 6.62
N GLY A 178 2.87 18.16 5.32
CA GLY A 178 3.00 17.15 4.28
C GLY A 178 4.17 16.20 4.57
N PRO A 179 4.09 14.92 4.15
CA PRO A 179 4.92 13.81 4.62
C PRO A 179 6.46 13.98 4.48
N ASN A 180 6.93 15.09 3.92
CA ASN A 180 8.33 15.36 3.58
C ASN A 180 8.91 16.64 4.23
N LEU A 181 8.19 17.35 5.10
CA LEU A 181 8.74 18.52 5.78
C LEU A 181 9.38 18.12 7.12
N PRO A 182 10.67 18.44 7.36
CA PRO A 182 11.30 18.15 8.63
C PRO A 182 10.58 18.94 9.74
N ALA A 183 10.09 18.23 10.75
CA ALA A 183 9.50 18.85 11.94
C ALA A 183 10.60 19.61 12.69
N MET A 184 10.69 20.92 12.45
CA MET A 184 11.56 21.81 13.19
C MET A 184 10.89 22.17 14.51
N GLN A 185 11.58 22.02 15.64
CA GLN A 185 11.13 22.66 16.87
C GLN A 185 11.20 24.18 16.71
N MET A 186 10.33 24.92 17.40
CA MET A 186 10.36 26.39 17.48
C MET A 186 11.74 26.98 17.84
N ASN A 187 12.65 26.18 18.38
CA ASN A 187 14.00 26.61 18.80
C ASN A 187 15.07 26.40 17.70
N GLY A 188 14.69 26.03 16.47
CA GLY A 188 15.64 25.77 15.38
C GLY A 188 16.42 24.46 15.49
N ASN A 189 16.20 23.67 16.55
CA ASN A 189 16.80 22.35 16.72
C ASN A 189 15.96 21.27 16.03
N ILE A 190 16.61 20.40 15.26
CA ILE A 190 16.00 19.26 14.58
C ILE A 190 15.77 18.16 15.61
N VAL A 191 14.53 17.99 16.07
CA VAL A 191 14.17 17.05 17.17
C VAL A 191 14.00 15.61 16.71
N GLY A 192 14.01 15.40 15.40
CA GLY A 192 13.83 14.08 14.84
C GLY A 192 13.56 14.19 13.36
N THR A 193 14.52 13.75 12.56
CA THR A 193 14.23 13.38 11.18
C THR A 193 13.48 12.06 11.25
N ARG A 194 12.15 12.09 11.16
CA ARG A 194 11.41 10.88 10.81
C ARG A 194 11.95 10.46 9.46
N GLU A 195 12.43 9.22 9.32
CA GLU A 195 12.94 8.72 8.05
C GLU A 195 11.86 8.96 6.99
N ALA A 196 12.17 9.81 6.00
CA ALA A 196 11.24 10.12 4.94
C ALA A 196 10.94 8.82 4.20
N ILE A 197 9.71 8.34 4.33
CA ILE A 197 9.24 7.17 3.59
C ILE A 197 8.83 7.69 2.22
N VAL A 198 9.76 7.61 1.27
CA VAL A 198 9.48 7.97 -0.12
C VAL A 198 8.71 6.82 -0.76
N LYS A 199 7.65 7.16 -1.49
CA LYS A 199 6.81 6.20 -2.22
C LYS A 199 7.38 6.01 -3.61
N LEU A 200 8.17 4.96 -3.82
CA LEU A 200 8.77 4.64 -5.10
C LEU A 200 7.84 3.78 -5.96
N ASN A 201 7.81 4.03 -7.26
CA ASN A 201 7.12 3.19 -8.24
C ASN A 201 7.64 1.74 -8.20
N LEU A 202 6.77 0.73 -8.37
CA LEU A 202 7.16 -0.68 -8.43
C LEU A 202 8.23 -0.96 -9.49
N LEU A 203 8.28 -0.18 -10.57
CA LEU A 203 9.35 -0.26 -11.58
C LEU A 203 10.74 -0.13 -10.94
N ALA A 204 10.89 0.72 -9.92
CA ALA A 204 12.17 0.98 -9.27
C ALA A 204 12.78 -0.29 -8.64
N ALA A 205 11.97 -1.28 -8.27
CA ALA A 205 12.47 -2.56 -7.77
C ALA A 205 13.40 -3.29 -8.75
N ILE A 206 13.22 -3.09 -10.06
CA ILE A 206 14.07 -3.67 -11.11
C ILE A 206 15.49 -3.08 -11.03
N GLY A 207 15.59 -1.76 -10.83
CA GLY A 207 16.85 -1.03 -10.71
C GLY A 207 17.55 -1.19 -9.35
N MET A 208 16.82 -1.61 -8.31
CA MET A 208 17.37 -1.78 -6.97
C MET A 208 18.35 -2.96 -6.85
N GLU A 209 19.33 -2.77 -5.99
CA GLU A 209 20.23 -3.83 -5.53
C GLU A 209 19.55 -4.75 -4.53
N MET A 210 20.01 -6.00 -4.45
CA MET A 210 19.41 -7.02 -3.60
C MET A 210 19.37 -6.62 -2.11
N LEU A 211 20.42 -5.93 -1.62
CA LEU A 211 20.49 -5.44 -0.25
C LEU A 211 19.39 -4.42 0.08
N ARG A 212 19.03 -3.56 -0.89
CA ARG A 212 17.94 -2.59 -0.73
C ARG A 212 16.56 -3.24 -0.88
N LEU A 213 16.42 -4.18 -1.82
CA LEU A 213 15.19 -4.95 -1.98
C LEU A 213 14.80 -5.68 -0.68
N GLN A 214 15.77 -6.20 0.06
CA GLN A 214 15.54 -6.84 1.36
C GLN A 214 15.09 -5.88 2.47
N GLN A 215 15.29 -4.56 2.31
CA GLN A 215 14.85 -3.56 3.28
C GLN A 215 13.39 -3.14 3.09
N VAL A 216 12.76 -3.53 1.97
CA VAL A 216 11.35 -3.24 1.70
C VAL A 216 10.49 -4.04 2.68
N LYS A 217 9.80 -3.33 3.59
CA LYS A 217 8.92 -3.95 4.60
C LYS A 217 7.47 -4.12 4.13
N SER A 218 7.00 -3.23 3.27
CA SER A 218 5.60 -3.17 2.84
C SER A 218 5.48 -2.67 1.40
N LEU A 219 4.47 -3.17 0.69
CA LEU A 219 4.11 -2.79 -0.66
C LEU A 219 2.64 -2.35 -0.68
N ALA A 220 2.39 -1.07 -0.97
CA ALA A 220 1.04 -0.63 -1.27
C ALA A 220 0.79 -0.79 -2.76
N VAL A 221 -0.26 -1.54 -3.15
CA VAL A 221 -0.62 -1.79 -4.55
C VAL A 221 -2.11 -1.57 -4.77
N SER A 222 -2.50 -1.22 -6.00
CA SER A 222 -3.91 -1.14 -6.37
C SER A 222 -4.30 -2.29 -7.30
N ILE A 223 -5.33 -3.02 -6.91
CA ILE A 223 -5.86 -4.19 -7.63
C ILE A 223 -7.13 -3.76 -8.35
N THR A 224 -7.17 -3.94 -9.66
CA THR A 224 -8.40 -3.76 -10.45
C THR A 224 -9.22 -5.04 -10.40
N LEU A 225 -10.40 -4.97 -9.80
CA LEU A 225 -11.34 -6.10 -9.75
C LEU A 225 -12.20 -6.11 -11.01
N THR A 226 -11.90 -7.00 -11.95
CA THR A 226 -12.74 -7.24 -13.14
C THR A 226 -13.42 -8.61 -13.03
N GLY A 227 -14.73 -8.64 -12.75
CA GLY A 227 -15.56 -9.85 -12.84
C GLY A 227 -15.97 -10.52 -11.51
N ASN A 228 -16.63 -11.67 -11.62
CA ASN A 228 -17.11 -12.49 -10.50
C ASN A 228 -15.90 -12.96 -9.68
N ALA A 229 -15.83 -12.49 -8.42
CA ALA A 229 -14.67 -12.60 -7.56
C ALA A 229 -14.17 -14.06 -7.41
N THR A 230 -13.00 -14.34 -7.99
CA THR A 230 -12.21 -15.54 -7.71
C THR A 230 -11.69 -15.53 -6.27
N SER A 231 -11.24 -16.68 -5.77
CA SER A 231 -10.74 -16.88 -4.40
C SER A 231 -9.61 -15.91 -4.00
N LEU A 232 -8.81 -15.46 -4.97
CA LEU A 232 -7.75 -14.47 -4.78
C LEU A 232 -8.31 -13.08 -4.40
N ILE A 233 -9.47 -12.73 -4.94
CA ILE A 233 -10.20 -11.51 -4.60
C ILE A 233 -10.81 -11.64 -3.21
N ALA A 234 -11.32 -12.81 -2.83
CA ALA A 234 -11.83 -13.02 -1.47
C ALA A 234 -10.72 -12.83 -0.41
N ALA A 235 -9.51 -13.32 -0.68
CA ALA A 235 -8.35 -13.06 0.17
C ALA A 235 -8.01 -11.57 0.23
N ALA A 236 -7.91 -10.88 -0.92
CA ALA A 236 -7.61 -9.45 -0.97
C ALA A 236 -8.70 -8.57 -0.31
N ILE A 237 -9.97 -8.94 -0.42
CA ILE A 237 -11.11 -8.21 0.17
C ILE A 237 -11.11 -8.32 1.69
N THR A 238 -10.60 -9.40 2.28
CA THR A 238 -10.46 -9.45 3.75
C THR A 238 -9.54 -8.37 4.31
N LEU A 239 -8.70 -7.76 3.47
CA LEU A 239 -7.72 -6.73 3.84
C LEU A 239 -8.17 -5.29 3.54
N GLY A 240 -9.32 -5.07 2.90
CA GLY A 240 -9.69 -3.74 2.38
C GLY A 240 -11.20 -3.43 2.33
N THR A 241 -11.52 -2.13 2.23
CA THR A 241 -12.89 -1.61 2.20
C THR A 241 -13.60 -1.96 0.89
N ARG A 242 -14.84 -2.47 1.00
CA ARG A 242 -15.67 -2.93 -0.13
C ARG A 242 -16.25 -1.76 -0.92
N THR A 243 -15.68 -1.49 -2.09
CA THR A 243 -16.38 -0.83 -3.19
C THR A 243 -16.00 -1.56 -4.48
N MET A 244 -16.99 -1.92 -5.32
CA MET A 244 -16.71 -2.42 -6.67
C MET A 244 -15.86 -1.37 -7.40
N GLY A 245 -14.60 -1.70 -7.70
CA GLY A 245 -13.62 -0.72 -8.18
C GLY A 245 -12.18 -1.07 -7.83
N LEU A 246 -11.30 -0.08 -7.99
CA LEU A 246 -9.87 -0.15 -7.67
C LEU A 246 -9.68 -0.34 -6.15
N VAL A 247 -9.19 -1.50 -5.72
CA VAL A 247 -8.91 -1.77 -4.29
C VAL A 247 -7.46 -1.44 -4.00
N LYS A 248 -7.21 -0.54 -3.04
CA LYS A 248 -5.86 -0.29 -2.52
C LYS A 248 -5.58 -1.25 -1.37
N ALA A 249 -4.55 -2.07 -1.50
CA ALA A 249 -4.12 -3.03 -0.49
C ALA A 249 -2.66 -2.76 -0.13
N THR A 250 -2.28 -3.03 1.13
CA THR A 250 -0.88 -2.95 1.58
C THR A 250 -0.45 -4.33 2.07
N PHE A 251 0.55 -4.91 1.39
CA PHE A 251 1.10 -6.22 1.72
C PHE A 251 2.40 -6.06 2.48
N GLY A 252 2.55 -6.76 3.61
CA GLY A 252 3.84 -6.91 4.26
C GLY A 252 4.74 -7.84 3.45
N VAL A 253 6.02 -7.52 3.32
CA VAL A 253 7.00 -8.33 2.57
C VAL A 253 7.73 -9.27 3.53
N ALA A 254 7.65 -10.57 3.29
CA ALA A 254 8.36 -11.60 4.05
C ALA A 254 9.78 -11.81 3.54
N ARG A 255 9.93 -11.93 2.21
CA ARG A 255 11.22 -12.08 1.54
C ARG A 255 11.13 -11.58 0.11
N VAL A 256 12.27 -11.18 -0.45
CA VAL A 256 12.38 -10.78 -1.86
C VAL A 256 13.35 -11.70 -2.56
N THR A 257 13.04 -12.06 -3.80
CA THR A 257 13.89 -12.87 -4.68
C THR A 257 13.99 -12.17 -6.03
N LYS A 258 15.21 -11.86 -6.47
CA LYS A 258 15.49 -11.32 -7.81
C LYS A 258 15.86 -12.50 -8.70
N ILE A 259 14.94 -12.92 -9.57
CA ILE A 259 15.12 -14.09 -10.45
C ILE A 259 15.96 -13.70 -11.65
N THR A 260 15.64 -12.57 -12.27
CA THR A 260 16.42 -11.98 -13.38
C THR A 260 16.63 -10.49 -13.13
N GLU A 261 17.42 -9.83 -13.98
CA GLU A 261 17.59 -8.38 -13.90
C GLU A 261 16.26 -7.62 -13.99
N THR A 262 15.26 -8.16 -14.71
CA THR A 262 13.94 -7.55 -14.93
C THR A 262 12.80 -8.21 -14.16
N MET A 263 13.10 -9.25 -13.38
CA MET A 263 12.09 -10.05 -12.68
C MET A 263 12.38 -10.11 -11.18
N VAL A 264 11.50 -9.49 -10.40
CA VAL A 264 11.57 -9.45 -8.93
C VAL A 264 10.29 -10.03 -8.36
N VAL A 265 10.42 -10.94 -7.41
CA VAL A 265 9.30 -11.56 -6.69
C VAL A 265 9.36 -11.16 -5.23
N PHE A 266 8.32 -10.48 -4.78
CA PHE A 266 8.08 -10.16 -3.37
C PHE A 266 7.14 -11.20 -2.79
N HIS A 267 7.65 -12.08 -1.94
CA HIS A 267 6.82 -12.98 -1.17
C HIS A 267 6.21 -12.19 -0.02
N THR A 268 4.89 -12.21 0.08
CA THR A 268 4.18 -11.45 1.11
C THR A 268 4.14 -12.22 2.45
N LEU A 269 3.77 -11.55 3.54
CA LEU A 269 3.51 -12.19 4.83
C LEU A 269 2.25 -13.07 4.79
N GLU A 270 1.35 -12.82 3.84
CA GLU A 270 0.22 -13.68 3.61
C GLU A 270 0.71 -14.97 2.93
N PRO A 271 0.38 -16.14 3.49
CA PRO A 271 0.82 -17.40 2.91
C PRO A 271 0.30 -17.49 1.48
N ASN A 272 1.11 -18.07 0.60
CA ASN A 272 0.74 -18.34 -0.79
C ASN A 272 0.59 -17.10 -1.69
N LEU A 273 0.75 -15.87 -1.19
CA LEU A 273 0.68 -14.67 -2.04
C LEU A 273 2.06 -14.11 -2.34
N ALA A 274 2.32 -13.83 -3.61
CA ALA A 274 3.49 -13.09 -4.05
C ALA A 274 3.15 -12.04 -5.11
N ILE A 275 3.85 -10.92 -5.01
CA ILE A 275 3.82 -9.86 -6.01
C ILE A 275 5.02 -10.07 -6.92
N MET A 276 4.74 -10.38 -8.18
CA MET A 276 5.76 -10.57 -9.21
C MET A 276 5.77 -9.38 -10.15
N ILE A 277 6.95 -8.77 -10.30
CA ILE A 277 7.21 -7.69 -11.25
C ILE A 277 8.03 -8.29 -12.38
N ASN A 278 7.51 -8.25 -13.60
CA ASN A 278 8.22 -8.69 -14.80
C ASN A 278 7.93 -7.72 -15.96
N GLU A 279 8.97 -7.16 -16.58
CA GLU A 279 8.86 -6.41 -17.84
C GLU A 279 7.77 -5.32 -17.83
N ARG A 280 7.78 -4.44 -16.81
CA ARG A 280 6.79 -3.36 -16.59
C ARG A 280 5.38 -3.82 -16.22
N LYS A 281 5.17 -5.13 -15.99
CA LYS A 281 3.91 -5.67 -15.48
C LYS A 281 4.10 -6.12 -14.05
N ALA A 282 3.25 -5.66 -13.15
CA ALA A 282 3.12 -6.22 -11.83
C ALA A 282 1.90 -7.14 -11.79
N THR A 283 2.08 -8.34 -11.24
CA THR A 283 1.02 -9.33 -11.07
C THR A 283 1.02 -9.84 -9.64
N LEU A 284 -0.15 -9.97 -9.04
CA LEU A 284 -0.34 -10.67 -7.79
C LEU A 284 -0.63 -12.13 -8.12
N LYS A 285 0.20 -13.03 -7.61
CA LYS A 285 0.13 -14.48 -7.85
C LYS A 285 -0.21 -15.20 -6.56
N LEU A 286 -1.19 -16.09 -6.65
CA LEU A 286 -1.46 -17.12 -5.65
C LEU A 286 -0.64 -18.35 -6.03
N MET A 287 0.26 -18.76 -5.15
CA MET A 287 1.17 -19.89 -5.33
C MET A 287 0.74 -21.07 -4.47
N ASP A 288 0.81 -22.28 -5.01
CA ASP A 288 0.62 -23.50 -4.23
C ASP A 288 1.79 -23.68 -3.24
N PRO A 289 1.54 -23.81 -1.92
CA PRO A 289 2.59 -24.00 -0.93
C PRO A 289 3.40 -25.29 -1.13
N ALA A 290 2.82 -26.32 -1.75
CA ALA A 290 3.48 -27.61 -1.93
C ALA A 290 4.38 -27.63 -3.16
N THR A 291 3.88 -27.14 -4.30
CA THR A 291 4.58 -27.22 -5.59
C THR A 291 5.30 -25.92 -5.95
N GLY A 292 4.91 -24.78 -5.36
CA GLY A 292 5.32 -23.45 -5.82
C GLY A 292 4.69 -23.04 -7.15
N ALA A 293 3.75 -23.83 -7.70
CA ALA A 293 3.07 -23.51 -8.95
C ALA A 293 2.12 -22.33 -8.77
N VAL A 294 1.94 -21.54 -9.84
CA VAL A 294 1.01 -20.40 -9.83
C VAL A 294 -0.40 -20.93 -10.07
N LEU A 295 -1.25 -20.87 -9.03
CA LEU A 295 -2.66 -21.28 -9.09
C LEU A 295 -3.52 -20.24 -9.79
N GLU A 296 -3.28 -18.97 -9.48
CA GLU A 296 -4.04 -17.86 -10.04
C GLU A 296 -3.17 -16.61 -10.10
N SER A 297 -3.38 -15.75 -11.10
CA SER A 297 -2.67 -14.49 -11.26
C SER A 297 -3.62 -13.37 -11.67
N THR A 298 -3.50 -12.22 -11.02
CA THR A 298 -4.21 -10.99 -11.40
C THR A 298 -3.22 -9.85 -11.64
N PHE A 299 -3.55 -8.94 -12.56
CA PHE A 299 -2.73 -7.77 -12.82
C PHE A 299 -2.89 -6.74 -11.70
N LEU A 300 -1.77 -6.18 -11.29
CA LEU A 300 -1.71 -5.01 -10.42
C LEU A 300 -1.63 -3.78 -11.32
N CYS A 301 -2.35 -2.73 -10.94
CA CYS A 301 -2.50 -1.49 -11.70
C CYS A 301 -3.28 -1.68 -13.03
N SER A 302 -4.17 -0.75 -13.36
CA SER A 302 -4.94 -0.74 -14.62
C SER A 302 -4.06 -0.57 -15.87
N SER A 303 -2.91 0.08 -15.72
CA SER A 303 -1.97 0.38 -16.80
C SER A 303 -0.63 0.71 -16.14
N SER A 304 0.42 -0.04 -16.49
CA SER A 304 1.81 0.10 -15.99
C SER A 304 2.01 0.01 -14.47
N VAL A 305 3.24 -0.30 -14.06
CA VAL A 305 3.69 -0.49 -12.66
C VAL A 305 3.57 0.75 -11.75
N ASP A 306 2.98 1.84 -12.26
CA ASP A 306 2.96 3.17 -11.64
C ASP A 306 2.12 3.26 -10.36
N CYS A 307 1.30 2.26 -10.08
CA CYS A 307 0.36 2.32 -8.95
C CYS A 307 0.93 1.84 -7.61
N GLY A 308 2.10 1.19 -7.59
CA GLY A 308 2.60 0.60 -6.37
C GLY A 308 3.68 1.44 -5.70
N ALA A 309 3.51 1.70 -4.41
CA ALA A 309 4.43 2.47 -3.58
C ALA A 309 5.32 1.51 -2.76
N LEU A 310 6.54 1.29 -3.23
CA LEU A 310 7.64 0.75 -2.44
C LEU A 310 8.01 1.80 -1.39
N HIS A 311 7.98 1.42 -0.13
CA HIS A 311 8.41 2.28 0.97
C HIS A 311 9.90 2.05 1.23
N VAL A 312 10.76 2.92 0.69
CA VAL A 312 12.22 2.84 0.86
C VAL A 312 12.73 4.14 1.48
N LYS A 313 13.81 4.02 2.27
CA LYS A 313 14.49 5.16 2.87
C LYS A 313 15.45 5.77 1.83
N GLY A 314 15.20 7.01 1.40
CA GLY A 314 16.18 7.76 0.59
C GLY A 314 15.56 8.64 -0.50
N SER A 315 16.34 9.62 -0.96
CA SER A 315 15.98 10.61 -2.00
C SER A 315 16.36 10.20 -3.43
N GLU A 316 16.79 8.95 -3.64
CA GLU A 316 17.33 8.46 -4.93
C GLU A 316 16.23 7.89 -5.84
N GLU A 317 15.03 8.48 -5.81
CA GLU A 317 13.89 7.98 -6.60
C GLU A 317 14.17 8.04 -8.09
N GLU A 318 14.58 9.21 -8.58
CA GLU A 318 14.82 9.44 -10.01
C GLU A 318 15.93 8.52 -10.55
N GLU A 319 17.02 8.36 -9.79
CA GLU A 319 18.14 7.50 -10.18
C GLU A 319 17.73 6.01 -10.27
N LEU A 320 16.90 5.53 -9.34
CA LEU A 320 16.44 4.15 -9.34
C LEU A 320 15.46 3.85 -10.49
N VAL A 321 14.62 4.82 -10.84
CA VAL A 321 13.71 4.72 -12.00
C VAL A 321 14.53 4.70 -13.29
N GLU A 322 15.48 5.61 -13.46
CA GLU A 322 16.36 5.64 -14.63
C GLU A 322 17.14 4.34 -14.78
N LYS A 323 17.72 3.82 -13.68
CA LYS A 323 18.44 2.53 -13.68
C LYS A 323 17.53 1.36 -14.05
N ALA A 324 16.26 1.38 -13.62
CA ALA A 324 15.29 0.36 -14.01
C ALA A 324 14.96 0.41 -15.51
N GLU A 325 14.82 1.61 -16.08
CA GLU A 325 14.57 1.78 -17.51
C GLU A 325 15.76 1.33 -18.36
N VAL A 326 16.98 1.65 -17.96
CA VAL A 326 18.21 1.18 -18.62
C VAL A 326 18.29 -0.35 -18.58
N ALA A 327 17.97 -0.98 -17.44
CA ALA A 327 17.96 -2.44 -17.31
C ALA A 327 16.89 -3.07 -18.23
N LEU A 328 15.71 -2.45 -18.35
CA LEU A 328 14.66 -2.92 -19.24
C LEU A 328 15.04 -2.75 -20.71
N ALA A 329 15.67 -1.64 -21.09
CA ALA A 329 16.17 -1.41 -22.45
C ALA A 329 17.25 -2.42 -22.81
N ALA A 330 18.19 -2.68 -21.90
CA ALA A 330 19.24 -3.69 -22.08
C ALA A 330 18.66 -5.11 -22.22
N ALA A 331 17.64 -5.46 -21.42
CA ALA A 331 16.97 -6.75 -21.54
C ALA A 331 16.19 -6.89 -22.85
N ALA A 332 15.52 -5.82 -23.32
CA ALA A 332 14.85 -5.79 -24.61
C ALA A 332 15.84 -5.98 -25.77
N GLU A 333 17.01 -5.34 -25.69
CA GLU A 333 18.06 -5.47 -26.71
C GLU A 333 18.69 -6.87 -26.70
N ARG A 334 18.93 -7.47 -25.53
CA ARG A 334 19.37 -8.88 -25.44
C ARG A 334 18.38 -9.84 -26.10
N ARG A 335 17.07 -9.60 -26.00
CA ARG A 335 16.05 -10.39 -26.70
C ARG A 335 16.08 -10.19 -28.21
N ARG A 336 16.36 -8.97 -28.68
CA ARG A 336 16.54 -8.71 -30.11
C ARG A 336 17.77 -9.41 -30.68
N LEU A 337 18.88 -9.42 -29.94
CA LEU A 337 20.13 -10.03 -30.36
C LEU A 337 20.14 -11.56 -30.24
N ASN A 338 19.27 -12.13 -29.40
CA ASN A 338 19.14 -13.57 -29.24
C ASN A 338 17.67 -14.02 -29.45
N PRO A 339 17.15 -13.93 -30.68
CA PRO A 339 15.76 -14.30 -30.99
C PRO A 339 15.47 -15.80 -30.80
N ASP A 340 16.50 -16.63 -30.58
CA ASP A 340 16.39 -18.09 -30.61
C ASP A 340 16.01 -18.75 -29.27
N THR A 341 15.83 -17.99 -28.18
CA THR A 341 15.43 -18.58 -26.88
C THR A 341 14.08 -18.11 -26.33
N SER A 342 13.39 -17.21 -27.03
CA SER A 342 11.97 -16.96 -26.78
C SER A 342 11.18 -18.02 -27.54
N PRO A 343 10.08 -18.60 -27.00
CA PRO A 343 9.18 -19.44 -27.78
C PRO A 343 8.75 -18.60 -28.99
N ARG A 344 9.35 -18.90 -30.14
CA ARG A 344 9.14 -18.14 -31.37
C ARG A 344 7.64 -18.11 -31.56
N LYS A 345 7.04 -16.91 -31.59
CA LYS A 345 5.89 -16.71 -32.45
C LYS A 345 6.43 -17.07 -33.83
N ARG A 346 6.25 -18.34 -34.22
CA ARG A 346 6.54 -18.82 -35.56
C ARG A 346 5.92 -17.79 -36.49
N SER A 347 6.73 -17.21 -37.36
CA SER A 347 6.19 -16.43 -38.47
C SER A 347 5.09 -17.27 -39.11
N LEU A 348 4.02 -16.63 -39.59
CA LEU A 348 2.88 -17.34 -40.17
C LEU A 348 3.29 -18.38 -41.24
N ASP A 349 4.48 -18.22 -41.81
CA ASP A 349 5.10 -19.08 -42.82
C ASP A 349 5.84 -20.31 -42.26
N ASP A 350 6.05 -20.42 -40.95
CA ASP A 350 6.78 -21.52 -40.29
C ASP A 350 5.76 -22.48 -39.64
N CYS A 351 4.85 -22.97 -40.47
CA CYS A 351 3.85 -23.96 -40.09
C CYS A 351 4.45 -25.37 -40.22
N THR A 352 3.98 -26.29 -39.38
CA THR A 352 4.35 -27.70 -39.41
C THR A 352 3.35 -28.43 -40.31
N ASP A 353 3.85 -29.19 -41.29
CA ASP A 353 3.05 -30.07 -42.14
C ASP A 353 3.19 -31.51 -41.62
N PRO A 354 2.17 -32.08 -40.95
CA PRO A 354 2.21 -33.44 -40.42
C PRO A 354 2.47 -34.54 -41.46
N SER A 355 2.33 -34.25 -42.75
CA SER A 355 2.57 -35.21 -43.82
C SER A 355 4.04 -35.25 -44.29
N SER A 356 4.80 -34.16 -44.11
CA SER A 356 6.21 -34.07 -44.50
C SER A 356 7.17 -34.02 -43.32
N ASP A 357 6.73 -33.43 -42.21
CA ASP A 357 7.55 -33.22 -41.03
C ASP A 357 7.51 -34.46 -40.14
N ASP A 358 8.69 -34.89 -39.69
CA ASP A 358 8.77 -35.98 -38.73
C ASP A 358 8.24 -35.55 -37.36
N ALA A 359 7.83 -36.54 -36.56
CA ALA A 359 7.36 -36.31 -35.21
C ALA A 359 8.38 -35.56 -34.32
N GLU A 360 9.67 -35.58 -34.69
CA GLU A 360 10.74 -34.87 -33.99
C GLU A 360 10.86 -33.39 -34.38
N ALA A 361 10.36 -32.97 -35.56
CA ALA A 361 10.30 -31.56 -35.96
C ALA A 361 9.20 -30.78 -35.24
N TRP A 362 8.30 -31.47 -34.54
CA TRP A 362 7.27 -30.85 -33.73
C TRP A 362 7.94 -30.42 -32.43
N ASP A 363 7.50 -29.31 -31.82
CA ASP A 363 8.03 -28.91 -30.51
C ASP A 363 7.98 -30.13 -29.59
N CYS A 364 9.08 -30.46 -28.91
CA CYS A 364 9.29 -31.78 -28.30
C CYS A 364 8.18 -32.21 -27.32
N GLU A 365 7.36 -31.27 -26.85
CA GLU A 365 6.22 -31.53 -25.96
C GLU A 365 4.86 -31.62 -26.70
N CYS A 366 4.75 -31.11 -27.93
CA CYS A 366 3.47 -30.99 -28.65
C CYS A 366 2.82 -32.35 -28.97
N LEU A 367 3.60 -33.32 -29.48
CA LEU A 367 3.06 -34.66 -29.76
C LEU A 367 2.69 -35.40 -28.47
N GLN A 368 3.50 -35.23 -27.43
CA GLN A 368 3.27 -35.87 -26.13
C GLN A 368 2.01 -35.30 -25.46
N ASP A 369 1.81 -33.98 -25.50
CA ASP A 369 0.61 -33.30 -24.99
C ASP A 369 -0.65 -33.76 -25.73
N MET A 370 -0.57 -33.95 -27.05
CA MET A 370 -1.69 -34.48 -27.84
C MET A 370 -2.00 -35.93 -27.49
N GLN A 371 -0.98 -36.78 -27.32
CA GLN A 371 -1.16 -38.18 -26.89
C GLN A 371 -1.71 -38.27 -25.46
N GLU A 372 -1.28 -37.40 -24.55
CA GLU A 372 -1.80 -37.35 -23.18
C GLU A 372 -3.25 -36.87 -23.15
N THR A 373 -3.59 -35.85 -23.94
CA THR A 373 -4.96 -35.31 -24.04
C THR A 373 -5.93 -36.31 -24.66
N CYS A 374 -5.49 -37.05 -25.69
CA CYS A 374 -6.35 -37.95 -26.45
C CYS A 374 -6.38 -39.40 -25.96
N GLY A 375 -5.48 -39.75 -25.03
CA GLY A 375 -5.14 -41.14 -24.75
C GLY A 375 -4.22 -41.71 -25.83
N GLN A 376 -3.35 -42.63 -25.44
CA GLN A 376 -2.45 -43.31 -26.37
C GLN A 376 -3.26 -43.95 -27.52
N ASP A 377 -2.84 -43.69 -28.76
CA ASP A 377 -3.35 -44.28 -30.00
C ASP A 377 -4.77 -43.86 -30.47
N ASN A 378 -5.28 -42.69 -30.05
CA ASN A 378 -6.54 -42.16 -30.56
C ASN A 378 -6.33 -41.16 -31.71
N ASP A 379 -6.06 -41.70 -32.91
CA ASP A 379 -5.78 -40.92 -34.13
C ASP A 379 -6.90 -39.91 -34.48
N GLU A 380 -8.16 -40.27 -34.22
CA GLU A 380 -9.31 -39.39 -34.49
C GLU A 380 -9.30 -38.16 -33.58
N CYS A 381 -8.94 -38.34 -32.31
CA CYS A 381 -8.80 -37.24 -31.36
C CYS A 381 -7.57 -36.37 -31.67
N ILE A 382 -6.44 -37.00 -32.03
CA ILE A 382 -5.22 -36.29 -32.41
C ILE A 382 -5.46 -35.42 -33.66
N LEU A 383 -6.13 -35.98 -34.67
CA LEU A 383 -6.55 -35.26 -35.87
C LEU A 383 -7.48 -34.07 -35.52
N LYS A 384 -8.42 -34.26 -34.59
CA LYS A 384 -9.31 -33.19 -34.12
C LYS A 384 -8.55 -32.06 -33.39
N LEU A 385 -7.50 -32.37 -32.63
CA LEU A 385 -6.65 -31.37 -31.98
C LEU A 385 -5.81 -30.58 -33.00
N MET A 386 -5.33 -31.22 -34.07
CA MET A 386 -4.61 -30.53 -35.15
C MET A 386 -5.53 -29.64 -35.98
N CYS A 387 -6.77 -30.07 -36.20
CA CYS A 387 -7.75 -29.31 -36.97
C CYS A 387 -8.32 -28.13 -36.17
N CYS A 388 -8.73 -28.36 -34.92
CA CYS A 388 -9.52 -27.38 -34.14
C CYS A 388 -8.94 -27.01 -32.77
N GLY A 389 -7.87 -27.65 -32.31
CA GLY A 389 -7.30 -27.45 -30.98
C GLY A 389 -6.27 -26.33 -30.94
N ASN A 390 -5.55 -26.22 -29.81
CA ASN A 390 -4.47 -25.24 -29.64
C ASN A 390 -3.30 -25.48 -30.62
N ALA A 391 -3.10 -26.74 -31.02
CA ALA A 391 -2.12 -27.13 -32.04
C ALA A 391 -2.49 -26.66 -33.45
N ALA A 392 -3.75 -26.27 -33.70
CA ALA A 392 -4.17 -25.78 -35.01
C ALA A 392 -3.45 -24.49 -35.42
N ALA A 393 -2.91 -23.72 -34.48
CA ALA A 393 -2.14 -22.52 -34.81
C ALA A 393 -0.77 -22.84 -35.43
N SER A 394 -0.20 -24.02 -35.16
CA SER A 394 1.10 -24.44 -35.67
C SER A 394 1.04 -25.32 -36.91
N VAL A 395 -0.13 -25.87 -37.27
CA VAL A 395 -0.29 -26.76 -38.43
C VAL A 395 -0.58 -25.95 -39.70
N CYS A 396 0.02 -26.32 -40.83
CA CYS A 396 -0.17 -25.65 -42.12
C CYS A 396 -1.63 -25.69 -42.60
N ASP A 397 -2.10 -24.58 -43.19
CA ASP A 397 -3.48 -24.47 -43.65
C ASP A 397 -3.75 -25.40 -44.84
N GLU A 398 -2.76 -25.64 -45.71
CA GLU A 398 -2.87 -26.59 -46.82
C GLU A 398 -3.12 -28.02 -46.33
N TRP A 399 -2.47 -28.41 -45.24
CA TRP A 399 -2.69 -29.71 -44.63
C TRP A 399 -4.07 -29.80 -44.00
N LYS A 400 -4.55 -28.73 -43.35
CA LYS A 400 -5.90 -28.69 -42.77
C LYS A 400 -6.97 -28.79 -43.84
N ASP A 401 -6.81 -28.09 -44.96
CA ASP A 401 -7.77 -28.13 -46.06
C ASP A 401 -7.89 -29.55 -46.64
N ALA A 402 -6.79 -30.30 -46.69
CA ALA A 402 -6.77 -31.68 -47.16
C ALA A 402 -7.31 -32.71 -46.14
N ASN A 403 -7.12 -32.48 -44.83
CA ASN A 403 -7.35 -33.50 -43.80
C ASN A 403 -8.49 -33.20 -42.82
N CYS A 404 -8.93 -31.94 -42.71
CA CYS A 404 -9.92 -31.50 -41.72
C CYS A 404 -11.35 -31.40 -42.25
N GLY A 405 -11.64 -31.81 -43.49
CA GLY A 405 -12.96 -31.64 -44.11
C GLY A 405 -14.14 -32.25 -43.34
N ALA A 406 -13.89 -33.22 -42.45
CA ALA A 406 -14.91 -33.81 -41.56
C ALA A 406 -15.15 -33.02 -40.25
N TYR A 407 -14.26 -32.08 -39.91
CA TYR A 407 -14.27 -31.33 -38.66
C TYR A 407 -14.53 -29.85 -38.96
N PRO A 408 -15.79 -29.39 -38.95
CA PRO A 408 -16.10 -27.97 -39.08
C PRO A 408 -15.65 -27.25 -37.80
N CYS A 409 -14.40 -26.79 -37.79
CA CYS A 409 -13.90 -25.90 -36.75
C CYS A 409 -14.51 -24.53 -37.03
N THR A 410 -15.67 -24.23 -36.43
CA THR A 410 -16.16 -22.85 -36.38
C THR A 410 -15.07 -22.02 -35.72
N ARG A 411 -14.36 -21.18 -36.49
CA ARG A 411 -13.45 -20.14 -35.99
C ARG A 411 -14.25 -19.25 -35.04
N ARG A 412 -14.29 -19.62 -33.76
CA ARG A 412 -14.68 -18.68 -32.72
C ARG A 412 -13.53 -17.69 -32.66
N ALA A 413 -13.80 -16.45 -33.07
CA ALA A 413 -12.89 -15.33 -32.97
C ALA A 413 -12.50 -15.10 -31.49
N LEU A 414 -11.54 -15.86 -31.02
CA LEU A 414 -10.77 -15.62 -29.81
C LEU A 414 -9.37 -15.31 -30.32
N TYR A 415 -8.84 -14.15 -29.93
CA TYR A 415 -7.60 -13.52 -30.40
C TYR A 415 -7.73 -12.62 -31.65
N SER A 416 -8.48 -11.51 -31.51
CA SER A 416 -7.98 -10.22 -31.99
C SER A 416 -7.44 -9.45 -30.79
N THR A 417 -6.11 -9.47 -30.63
CA THR A 417 -5.39 -8.58 -29.73
C THR A 417 -4.34 -7.85 -30.56
N GLU A 418 -4.78 -7.00 -31.47
CA GLU A 418 -3.93 -5.93 -31.99
C GLU A 418 -4.27 -4.64 -31.24
N PRO A 419 -3.28 -3.96 -30.63
CA PRO A 419 -3.48 -2.61 -30.12
C PRO A 419 -3.69 -1.68 -31.32
N ALA A 420 -4.75 -0.88 -31.29
CA ALA A 420 -5.00 0.19 -32.24
C ALA A 420 -3.78 1.10 -32.32
N GLY A 421 -3.00 0.95 -33.40
CA GLY A 421 -1.92 1.84 -33.75
C GLY A 421 -2.49 3.05 -34.47
N ASP A 422 -2.20 4.24 -33.94
CA ASP A 422 -2.49 5.53 -34.55
C ASP A 422 -2.00 5.57 -36.01
N ARG A 423 -2.95 5.52 -36.94
CA ARG A 423 -2.75 5.94 -38.32
C ARG A 423 -4.01 6.70 -38.75
N PHE A 424 -3.94 8.02 -38.64
CA PHE A 424 -4.87 8.91 -39.30
C PHE A 424 -4.67 8.77 -40.80
N ASP A 425 -5.58 8.07 -41.48
CA ASP A 425 -5.94 8.32 -42.87
C ASP A 425 -7.43 7.99 -43.02
N GLU A 426 -8.14 8.86 -43.74
CA GLU A 426 -9.59 8.96 -43.89
C GLU A 426 -10.32 7.63 -44.09
N GLU A 427 -11.28 7.33 -43.20
CA GLU A 427 -12.23 6.25 -43.35
C GLU A 427 -13.60 6.79 -43.81
N PRO A 428 -14.24 6.18 -44.83
CA PRO A 428 -15.55 6.58 -45.35
C PRO A 428 -16.69 6.20 -44.40
N ALA A 429 -17.76 6.98 -44.46
CA ALA A 429 -18.94 6.88 -43.60
C ALA A 429 -19.48 5.44 -43.43
N GLU A 430 -19.31 4.91 -42.22
CA GLU A 430 -19.88 3.64 -41.79
C GLU A 430 -21.34 3.82 -41.34
N ILE A 431 -22.21 2.93 -41.82
CA ILE A 431 -23.65 2.92 -41.63
C ILE A 431 -23.96 2.49 -40.18
N CYS A 432 -24.64 3.33 -39.40
CA CYS A 432 -25.11 2.96 -38.07
C CYS A 432 -26.20 1.87 -38.17
N ALA A 433 -25.94 0.69 -37.61
CA ALA A 433 -26.81 -0.48 -37.73
C ALA A 433 -27.94 -0.58 -36.68
N ASP A 434 -27.98 0.26 -35.63
CA ASP A 434 -29.00 0.13 -34.57
C ASP A 434 -29.76 1.44 -34.35
N SER A 435 -31.10 1.33 -34.32
CA SER A 435 -32.01 2.42 -34.00
C SER A 435 -31.82 2.87 -32.55
N PRO A 436 -31.77 4.18 -32.24
CA PRO A 436 -31.62 4.71 -30.88
C PRO A 436 -32.61 4.13 -29.85
N VAL A 437 -33.77 3.66 -30.32
CA VAL A 437 -34.81 3.04 -29.48
C VAL A 437 -34.37 1.69 -28.95
N GLU A 438 -33.64 0.88 -29.73
CA GLU A 438 -33.21 -0.46 -29.34
C GLU A 438 -32.09 -0.39 -28.29
N ILE A 439 -31.16 0.55 -28.43
CA ILE A 439 -30.09 0.81 -27.47
C ILE A 439 -30.67 1.27 -26.12
N ILE A 440 -31.66 2.17 -26.14
CA ILE A 440 -32.31 2.64 -24.92
C ILE A 440 -33.09 1.49 -24.25
N SER A 441 -33.84 0.70 -25.01
CA SER A 441 -34.65 -0.38 -24.45
C SER A 441 -33.83 -1.47 -23.74
N SER A 442 -32.69 -1.87 -24.32
CA SER A 442 -31.83 -2.92 -23.76
C SER A 442 -31.11 -2.50 -22.48
N GLU A 443 -30.64 -1.25 -22.39
CA GLU A 443 -29.96 -0.74 -21.19
C GLU A 443 -30.93 -0.32 -20.07
N VAL A 444 -32.13 0.15 -20.40
CA VAL A 444 -33.18 0.49 -19.41
C VAL A 444 -33.64 -0.78 -18.69
N GLU A 445 -33.82 -1.89 -19.42
CA GLU A 445 -34.15 -3.19 -18.83
C GLU A 445 -33.04 -3.71 -17.92
N ARG A 446 -31.76 -3.54 -18.33
CA ARG A 446 -30.61 -3.94 -17.52
C ARG A 446 -30.49 -3.16 -16.20
N LEU A 447 -30.93 -1.90 -16.18
CA LEU A 447 -30.88 -1.02 -15.01
C LEU A 447 -32.14 -1.10 -14.13
N GLY A 448 -33.14 -1.90 -14.50
CA GLY A 448 -34.33 -2.16 -13.69
C GLY A 448 -35.32 -0.99 -13.64
N PHE A 449 -35.24 -0.05 -14.59
CA PHE A 449 -36.23 1.02 -14.70
C PHE A 449 -37.50 0.49 -15.40
N PRO A 450 -38.71 0.95 -15.01
CA PRO A 450 -39.93 0.62 -15.74
C PRO A 450 -39.78 1.07 -17.19
N ALA A 451 -40.17 0.21 -18.14
CA ALA A 451 -39.89 0.33 -19.58
C ALA A 451 -40.20 1.73 -20.15
N ALA A 452 -39.24 2.64 -20.06
CA ALA A 452 -39.29 3.94 -20.70
C ALA A 452 -38.84 3.73 -22.14
N SER A 453 -39.78 3.91 -23.07
CA SER A 453 -39.57 3.70 -24.51
C SER A 453 -38.92 4.91 -25.18
N SER A 454 -38.81 6.03 -24.47
CA SER A 454 -38.31 7.29 -24.99
C SER A 454 -37.52 8.11 -23.95
N CYS A 455 -36.59 8.94 -24.43
CA CYS A 455 -35.86 9.88 -23.57
C CYS A 455 -36.77 10.88 -22.83
N SER A 456 -37.94 11.23 -23.38
CA SER A 456 -38.93 12.08 -22.70
C SER A 456 -39.55 11.39 -21.49
N GLU A 457 -39.78 10.08 -21.55
CA GLU A 457 -40.27 9.31 -20.41
C GLU A 457 -39.20 9.23 -19.31
N MET A 458 -37.94 8.97 -19.67
CA MET A 458 -36.82 8.95 -18.70
C MET A 458 -36.63 10.30 -17.98
N LEU A 459 -36.81 11.42 -18.68
CA LEU A 459 -36.81 12.76 -18.08
C LEU A 459 -37.96 12.94 -17.09
N SER A 460 -39.16 12.46 -17.44
CA SER A 460 -40.36 12.63 -16.59
C SER A 460 -40.32 11.84 -15.28
N ILE A 461 -39.56 10.73 -15.23
CA ILE A 461 -39.39 9.90 -14.02
C ILE A 461 -38.16 10.30 -13.17
N GLY A 462 -37.46 11.38 -13.52
CA GLY A 462 -36.29 11.85 -12.76
C GLY A 462 -35.02 11.00 -12.92
N ALA A 463 -34.93 10.17 -13.96
CA ALA A 463 -33.79 9.28 -14.17
C ALA A 463 -32.46 10.01 -14.46
N CYS A 464 -32.51 11.30 -14.83
CA CYS A 464 -31.32 12.14 -15.03
C CYS A 464 -30.51 12.41 -13.74
N ASP A 465 -31.06 12.14 -12.55
CA ASP A 465 -30.31 12.25 -11.28
C ASP A 465 -29.37 11.05 -11.04
N HIS A 466 -29.46 10.00 -11.86
CA HIS A 466 -28.57 8.85 -11.76
C HIS A 466 -27.31 9.07 -12.62
N ASP A 467 -26.13 9.12 -12.00
CA ASP A 467 -24.86 9.46 -12.66
C ASP A 467 -24.58 8.61 -13.93
N LEU A 468 -24.95 7.32 -13.88
CA LEU A 468 -24.80 6.41 -15.01
C LEU A 468 -25.67 6.81 -16.22
N VAL A 469 -26.92 7.25 -15.98
CA VAL A 469 -27.84 7.68 -17.03
C VAL A 469 -27.41 9.02 -17.60
N LYS A 470 -26.97 9.94 -16.72
CA LYS A 470 -26.50 11.27 -17.07
C LYS A 470 -25.27 11.23 -17.98
N HIS A 471 -24.26 10.42 -17.64
CA HIS A 471 -22.98 10.44 -18.35
C HIS A 471 -22.86 9.43 -19.49
N HIS A 472 -23.58 8.30 -19.47
CA HIS A 472 -23.39 7.25 -20.47
C HIS A 472 -24.57 7.07 -21.44
N LEU A 473 -25.82 7.09 -20.98
CA LEU A 473 -26.97 6.88 -21.86
C LEU A 473 -27.39 8.18 -22.53
N CYS A 474 -27.82 9.18 -21.76
CA CYS A 474 -28.41 10.39 -22.32
C CYS A 474 -27.41 11.19 -23.15
N ALA A 475 -26.14 11.26 -22.74
CA ALA A 475 -25.09 11.94 -23.53
C ALA A 475 -24.88 11.30 -24.92
N LYS A 476 -25.02 9.98 -25.03
CA LYS A 476 -24.84 9.26 -26.30
C LYS A 476 -26.06 9.33 -27.22
N THR A 477 -27.27 9.34 -26.67
CA THR A 477 -28.49 9.17 -27.47
C THR A 477 -29.31 10.45 -27.66
N CYS A 478 -29.32 11.37 -26.68
CA CYS A 478 -30.35 12.43 -26.63
C CYS A 478 -29.83 13.83 -26.20
N GLY A 479 -28.69 13.93 -25.52
CA GLY A 479 -28.14 15.18 -24.96
C GLY A 479 -29.07 15.91 -23.97
N GLY A 480 -30.11 15.25 -23.45
CA GLY A 480 -31.23 15.92 -22.77
C GLY A 480 -31.03 16.24 -21.28
N CYS A 481 -30.04 15.64 -20.61
CA CYS A 481 -29.83 15.85 -19.16
C CYS A 481 -28.92 17.03 -18.81
N ASP A 482 -28.41 17.78 -19.80
CA ASP A 482 -27.60 18.99 -19.58
C ASP A 482 -28.51 20.20 -19.44
N VAL A 483 -29.02 20.45 -18.22
CA VAL A 483 -29.94 21.58 -17.93
C VAL A 483 -29.19 22.89 -17.65
N GLU A 484 -27.86 22.89 -17.63
CA GLU A 484 -27.06 24.11 -17.43
C GLU A 484 -26.63 24.74 -18.76
N SER A 485 -27.58 25.32 -19.51
CA SER A 485 -27.27 26.47 -20.35
C SER A 485 -28.52 27.25 -20.74
N ASP A 486 -28.52 28.53 -20.37
CA ASP A 486 -29.45 29.53 -20.88
C ASP A 486 -29.40 29.58 -22.41
N GLY A 487 -30.45 29.08 -23.09
CA GLY A 487 -30.59 29.28 -24.52
C GLY A 487 -31.39 28.21 -25.25
N GLN A 488 -32.70 28.46 -25.40
CA GLN A 488 -33.70 27.65 -26.12
C GLN A 488 -33.45 27.39 -27.63
N ALA A 489 -32.23 27.64 -28.15
CA ALA A 489 -31.92 27.58 -29.57
C ALA A 489 -31.07 26.36 -30.00
N ALA A 490 -30.40 25.66 -29.09
CA ALA A 490 -29.50 24.56 -29.45
C ALA A 490 -30.22 23.21 -29.70
N SER A 491 -31.34 22.95 -29.02
CA SER A 491 -32.05 21.67 -29.09
C SER A 491 -32.75 21.44 -30.45
N ARG A 492 -33.19 22.50 -31.15
CA ARG A 492 -33.84 22.35 -32.47
C ARG A 492 -32.89 22.03 -33.63
N ARG A 493 -31.58 22.28 -33.51
CA ARG A 493 -30.63 22.04 -34.62
C ARG A 493 -30.13 20.59 -34.71
N ARG A 494 -30.24 19.78 -33.65
CA ARG A 494 -29.79 18.38 -33.69
C ARG A 494 -30.88 17.38 -34.06
N LEU A 495 -32.15 17.67 -33.73
CA LEU A 495 -33.28 16.83 -34.15
C LEU A 495 -33.58 16.90 -35.66
N GLY A 496 -33.15 17.96 -36.35
CA GLY A 496 -33.32 18.08 -37.81
C GLY A 496 -32.36 17.21 -38.65
N LYS A 497 -31.30 16.66 -38.06
CA LYS A 497 -30.32 15.82 -38.80
C LYS A 497 -30.54 14.32 -38.69
N CYS A 498 -31.49 13.89 -37.86
CA CYS A 498 -31.87 12.47 -37.74
C CYS A 498 -33.19 12.14 -38.46
N ALA A 499 -33.77 13.11 -39.18
CA ALA A 499 -35.05 12.98 -39.87
C ALA A 499 -34.97 13.18 -41.39
N GLU A 500 -33.76 13.23 -41.96
CA GLU A 500 -33.51 13.12 -43.41
C GLU A 500 -32.78 11.82 -43.74
#